data_AF-A0A1M4YQP8-F1
#
_entry.id   AF-A0A1M4YQP8-F1
#
_cell.length_a   1.000
_cell.length_b   1.000
_cell.length_c   1.000
_cell.angle_alpha   90.00
_cell.angle_beta   90.00
_cell.angle_gamma   90.00
#
_symmetry.space_group_name_H-M   'P 1'
#
loop_
_entity.id
_entity.type
_entity.pdbx_description
1 polymer ?
#
loop_
_entity_poly.entity_id
_entity_poly.type
_entity_poly.pdbx_seq_one_letter_code
_entity_poly.pdbx_strand_id
1 'polypeptide(L)'
;MTTEPNCYVENSRDERFLNILADKNANIDELNYLMKRFDSFTTREIEKFYAIAFAEEPKSMAELINLSFNLHCYSLINNFNDFNKLGKDLYLTEKMAVAAEELEKLDTLNKVSDKFMEMDGDVEYFERLMDHINHLTIDEFLLLADSMYEFELFDGIKDVESYGRYMISESGHFEYDDNLEEYIDFKRYGQIKMANELGAFSDKGYIVYHGYNQKLSNILSENLGIEIPKTKEQKTMKLYMPLTVRTYEVENDYGFSESLNEPLELGNYEIASYIDEILDAIERDRLPDEIHRGLMHYYNEHDSVNGKVEKYEFSVEMVGDELLGVAILTLNDDLTMQELEKIKGNITGQASDGWGEGFEQREIKTDIGDIYISFWNSGKDWFIKSAEEMGITENQIMGGIKFE
;
A
#
# COMPACT_ATOMS: atom_id res chain seq x y z
N MET A 1 -56.81 28.69 3.01
CA MET A 1 -56.55 27.87 1.80
C MET A 1 -57.38 26.61 1.95
N THR A 2 -58.06 26.18 0.88
CA THR A 2 -58.75 24.89 0.84
C THR A 2 -57.70 23.79 0.78
N THR A 3 -57.70 22.86 1.72
CA THR A 3 -56.79 21.70 1.79
C THR A 3 -57.36 20.46 1.11
N GLU A 4 -58.52 20.59 0.46
CA GLU A 4 -59.12 19.47 -0.27
C GLU A 4 -58.29 19.15 -1.53
N PRO A 5 -58.19 17.86 -1.91
CA PRO A 5 -57.54 17.47 -3.15
C PRO A 5 -58.19 18.15 -4.36
N ASN A 6 -57.39 18.80 -5.18
CA ASN A 6 -57.85 19.52 -6.38
C ASN A 6 -56.99 19.24 -7.63
N CYS A 7 -56.01 18.34 -7.51
CA CYS A 7 -55.21 17.84 -8.63
C CYS A 7 -54.92 16.35 -8.49
N TYR A 8 -54.55 15.72 -9.61
CA TYR A 8 -54.12 14.32 -9.68
C TYR A 8 -52.69 14.24 -10.20
N VAL A 9 -51.81 13.57 -9.47
CA VAL A 9 -50.40 13.39 -9.84
C VAL A 9 -50.28 12.18 -10.77
N GLU A 10 -50.25 12.44 -12.09
CA GLU A 10 -50.14 11.38 -13.09
C GLU A 10 -48.75 10.71 -13.05
N ASN A 11 -47.68 11.51 -13.08
CA ASN A 11 -46.30 11.07 -13.13
C ASN A 11 -45.35 12.05 -12.40
N SER A 12 -44.14 11.59 -12.07
CA SER A 12 -43.04 12.36 -11.49
C SER A 12 -41.75 12.04 -12.21
N ARG A 13 -40.83 13.02 -12.26
CA ARG A 13 -39.45 12.77 -12.73
C ARG A 13 -38.65 11.92 -11.75
N ASP A 14 -39.01 12.00 -10.47
CA ASP A 14 -38.45 11.16 -9.41
C ASP A 14 -39.50 10.11 -9.05
N GLU A 15 -39.26 8.86 -9.47
CA GLU A 15 -40.18 7.75 -9.25
C GLU A 15 -40.40 7.46 -7.76
N ARG A 16 -39.40 7.76 -6.91
CA ARG A 16 -39.51 7.61 -5.45
C ARG A 16 -40.63 8.48 -4.88
N PHE A 17 -40.89 9.64 -5.48
CA PHE A 17 -41.97 10.53 -5.06
C PHE A 17 -43.35 9.90 -5.24
N LEU A 18 -43.58 9.19 -6.35
CA LEU A 18 -44.86 8.52 -6.56
C LEU A 18 -45.08 7.38 -5.56
N ASN A 19 -44.01 6.70 -5.14
CA ASN A 19 -44.07 5.57 -4.22
C ASN A 19 -44.44 5.97 -2.79
N ILE A 20 -44.18 7.21 -2.39
CA ILE A 20 -44.48 7.70 -1.04
C ILE A 20 -45.84 8.41 -0.93
N LEU A 21 -46.53 8.64 -2.04
CA LEU A 21 -47.87 9.20 -2.04
C LEU A 21 -48.90 8.12 -1.69
N ALA A 22 -49.61 8.27 -0.57
CA ALA A 22 -50.68 7.35 -0.17
C ALA A 22 -51.84 7.30 -1.19
N ASP A 23 -52.14 8.43 -1.83
CA ASP A 23 -53.02 8.56 -2.99
C ASP A 23 -52.45 9.64 -3.93
N LYS A 24 -52.73 9.51 -5.23
CA LYS A 24 -52.33 10.45 -6.27
C LYS A 24 -53.19 11.72 -6.28
N ASN A 25 -54.33 11.75 -5.57
CA ASN A 25 -55.12 12.97 -5.39
C ASN A 25 -54.47 13.86 -4.32
N ALA A 26 -54.03 15.06 -4.71
CA ALA A 26 -53.37 16.00 -3.83
C ALA A 26 -53.92 17.42 -3.97
N ASN A 27 -53.64 18.27 -3.00
CA ASN A 27 -53.84 19.70 -3.13
C ASN A 27 -52.63 20.34 -3.82
N ILE A 28 -52.87 21.10 -4.90
CA ILE A 28 -51.79 21.69 -5.71
C ILE A 28 -50.93 22.69 -4.94
N ASP A 29 -51.51 23.42 -3.97
CA ASP A 29 -50.77 24.41 -3.18
C ASP A 29 -49.83 23.71 -2.19
N GLU A 30 -50.29 22.64 -1.54
CA GLU A 30 -49.47 21.80 -0.66
C GLU A 30 -48.36 21.08 -1.42
N LEU A 31 -48.67 20.53 -2.60
CA LEU A 31 -47.67 19.93 -3.48
C LEU A 31 -46.61 20.95 -3.89
N ASN A 32 -47.02 22.13 -4.37
CA ASN A 32 -46.09 23.19 -4.75
C ASN A 32 -45.25 23.65 -3.55
N TYR A 33 -45.84 23.71 -2.34
CA TYR A 33 -45.11 24.03 -1.12
C TYR A 33 -44.02 23.00 -0.79
N LEU A 34 -44.34 21.71 -0.85
CA LEU A 34 -43.35 20.64 -0.62
C LEU A 34 -42.24 20.67 -1.67
N MET A 35 -42.59 20.84 -2.95
CA MET A 35 -41.59 20.96 -4.02
C MET A 35 -40.68 22.18 -3.83
N LYS A 36 -41.25 23.32 -3.39
CA LYS A 36 -40.46 24.51 -3.04
C LYS A 36 -39.53 24.26 -1.86
N ARG A 37 -39.87 23.39 -0.91
CA ARG A 37 -38.95 22.97 0.15
C ARG A 37 -37.84 22.07 -0.39
N PHE A 38 -38.15 21.16 -1.30
CA PHE A 38 -37.12 20.33 -1.94
C PHE A 38 -36.10 21.16 -2.71
N ASP A 39 -36.48 22.30 -3.29
CA ASP A 39 -35.53 23.24 -3.92
C ASP A 39 -34.45 23.73 -2.93
N SER A 40 -34.73 23.72 -1.62
CA SER A 40 -33.78 24.11 -0.56
C SER A 40 -33.00 22.95 0.05
N PHE A 41 -33.37 21.71 -0.29
CA PHE A 41 -32.74 20.52 0.26
C PHE A 41 -31.49 20.15 -0.52
N THR A 42 -30.48 19.71 0.22
CA THR A 42 -29.35 18.96 -0.34
C THR A 42 -29.81 17.59 -0.85
N THR A 43 -29.05 16.97 -1.75
CA THR A 43 -29.32 15.61 -2.24
C THR A 43 -29.53 14.62 -1.10
N ARG A 44 -28.74 14.75 -0.01
CA ARG A 44 -28.84 13.88 1.16
C ARG A 44 -30.10 14.13 1.98
N GLU A 45 -30.56 15.37 2.11
CA GLU A 45 -31.85 15.67 2.76
C GLU A 45 -33.03 15.11 1.96
N ILE A 46 -32.94 15.11 0.62
CA ILE A 46 -33.92 14.46 -0.26
C ILE A 46 -33.88 12.93 -0.06
N GLU A 47 -32.71 12.30 -0.06
CA GLU A 47 -32.57 10.86 0.22
C GLU A 47 -33.13 10.49 1.58
N LYS A 48 -32.81 11.28 2.60
CA LYS A 48 -33.29 11.12 3.97
C LYS A 48 -34.80 11.26 4.05
N PHE A 49 -35.37 12.27 3.38
CA PHE A 49 -36.81 12.45 3.28
C PHE A 49 -37.50 11.21 2.71
N TYR A 50 -37.00 10.68 1.58
CA TYR A 50 -37.58 9.48 0.97
C TYR A 50 -37.44 8.24 1.85
N ALA A 51 -36.27 8.05 2.49
CA ALA A 51 -36.05 6.91 3.39
C ALA A 51 -37.03 6.92 4.56
N ILE A 52 -37.25 8.09 5.18
CA ILE A 52 -38.16 8.22 6.32
C ILE A 52 -39.62 8.16 5.84
N ALA A 53 -39.96 8.78 4.72
CA ALA A 53 -41.31 8.71 4.17
C ALA A 53 -41.70 7.26 3.82
N PHE A 54 -40.75 6.48 3.32
CA PHE A 54 -40.95 5.05 3.12
C PHE A 54 -41.18 4.29 4.44
N ALA A 55 -40.43 4.63 5.50
CA ALA A 55 -40.53 3.95 6.79
C ALA A 55 -41.77 4.34 7.62
N GLU A 56 -42.13 5.63 7.64
CA GLU A 56 -43.25 6.18 8.41
C GLU A 56 -44.59 6.10 7.66
N GLU A 57 -44.55 5.84 6.35
CA GLU A 57 -45.71 5.71 5.45
C GLU A 57 -46.78 6.81 5.63
N PRO A 58 -46.44 8.10 5.45
CA PRO A 58 -47.36 9.22 5.69
C PRO A 58 -48.61 9.10 4.81
N LYS A 59 -49.77 9.37 5.41
CA LYS A 59 -51.09 9.17 4.79
C LYS A 59 -51.65 10.42 4.12
N SER A 60 -50.98 11.57 4.27
CA SER A 60 -51.43 12.84 3.72
C SER A 60 -50.28 13.74 3.27
N MET A 61 -50.58 14.71 2.38
CA MET A 61 -49.61 15.72 1.97
C MET A 61 -49.15 16.60 3.15
N ALA A 62 -50.05 16.86 4.11
CA ALA A 62 -49.71 17.55 5.34
C ALA A 62 -48.66 16.80 6.18
N GLU A 63 -48.75 15.47 6.27
CA GLU A 63 -47.74 14.65 6.95
C GLU A 63 -46.40 14.65 6.21
N LEU A 64 -46.40 14.59 4.87
CA LEU A 64 -45.20 14.75 4.05
C LEU A 64 -44.55 16.12 4.26
N ILE A 65 -45.34 17.19 4.28
CA ILE A 65 -44.84 18.52 4.61
C ILE A 65 -44.27 18.55 6.02
N ASN A 66 -44.96 18.00 7.01
CA ASN A 66 -44.47 17.94 8.38
C ASN A 66 -43.16 17.15 8.49
N LEU A 67 -43.04 16.02 7.78
CA LEU A 67 -41.83 15.23 7.74
C LEU A 67 -40.63 16.05 7.21
N SER A 68 -40.87 16.89 6.20
CA SER A 68 -39.85 17.79 5.64
C SER A 68 -39.34 18.84 6.65
N PHE A 69 -40.07 19.12 7.74
CA PHE A 69 -39.61 19.99 8.83
C PHE A 69 -38.85 19.23 9.92
N ASN A 70 -39.11 17.93 10.06
CA ASN A 70 -38.56 17.10 11.13
C ASN A 70 -37.36 16.26 10.68
N LEU A 71 -36.81 16.50 9.49
CA LEU A 71 -35.64 15.74 8.99
C LEU A 71 -34.43 15.79 9.93
N HIS A 72 -34.27 16.83 10.74
CA HIS A 72 -33.20 16.94 11.73
C HIS A 72 -33.31 15.93 12.88
N CYS A 73 -34.49 15.35 13.13
CA CYS A 73 -34.73 14.35 14.18
C CYS A 73 -34.31 12.93 13.79
N TYR A 74 -33.95 12.72 12.53
CA TYR A 74 -33.62 11.40 11.99
C TYR A 74 -32.16 11.38 11.57
N SER A 75 -31.54 10.22 11.45
CA SER A 75 -30.20 10.05 10.91
C SER A 75 -30.24 9.05 9.76
N LEU A 76 -29.51 9.32 8.67
CA LEU A 76 -29.47 8.41 7.50
C LEU A 76 -28.12 7.70 7.43
N ILE A 77 -28.14 6.39 7.64
CA ILE A 77 -27.00 5.49 7.43
C ILE A 77 -27.25 4.74 6.12
N ASN A 78 -26.56 5.14 5.05
CA ASN A 78 -26.78 4.59 3.71
C ASN A 78 -25.49 4.32 2.92
N ASN A 79 -24.32 4.67 3.47
CA ASN A 79 -23.04 4.46 2.82
C ASN A 79 -21.99 4.07 3.87
N PHE A 80 -21.37 2.90 3.69
CA PHE A 80 -20.31 2.37 4.55
C PHE A 80 -18.92 2.47 3.90
N ASN A 81 -18.81 3.09 2.72
CA ASN A 81 -17.54 3.25 2.01
C ASN A 81 -16.72 4.43 2.53
N ASP A 82 -17.30 5.30 3.36
CA ASP A 82 -16.64 6.48 3.93
C ASP A 82 -17.17 6.72 5.35
N PHE A 83 -16.53 6.05 6.31
CA PHE A 83 -16.89 6.15 7.72
C PHE A 83 -16.60 7.52 8.32
N ASN A 84 -15.60 8.26 7.82
CA ASN A 84 -15.30 9.63 8.27
C ASN A 84 -16.47 10.56 7.95
N LYS A 85 -16.91 10.57 6.68
CA LYS A 85 -18.06 11.36 6.25
C LYS A 85 -19.34 10.93 6.95
N LEU A 86 -19.60 9.63 7.05
CA LEU A 86 -20.77 9.11 7.75
C LEU A 86 -20.78 9.55 9.22
N GLY A 87 -19.66 9.40 9.93
CA GLY A 87 -19.52 9.79 11.33
C GLY A 87 -19.76 11.28 11.56
N LYS A 88 -19.17 12.14 10.71
CA LYS A 88 -19.41 13.59 10.73
C LYS A 88 -20.86 13.95 10.51
N ASP A 89 -21.51 13.33 9.53
CA ASP A 89 -22.92 13.60 9.20
C ASP A 89 -23.84 13.22 10.36
N LEU A 90 -23.59 12.08 11.02
CA LEU A 90 -24.32 11.65 12.21
C LEU A 90 -24.11 12.63 13.36
N TYR A 91 -22.86 13.03 13.59
CA TYR A 91 -22.51 13.97 14.65
C TYR A 91 -23.17 15.35 14.44
N LEU A 92 -23.11 15.88 13.23
CA LEU A 92 -23.74 17.16 12.86
C LEU A 92 -25.26 17.10 12.93
N THR A 93 -25.86 15.96 12.60
CA THR A 93 -27.32 15.78 12.74
C THR A 93 -27.74 15.87 14.21
N GLU A 94 -26.98 15.25 15.12
CA GLU A 94 -27.28 15.30 16.56
C GLU A 94 -27.01 16.68 17.17
N LYS A 95 -25.89 17.32 16.81
CA LYS A 95 -25.47 18.60 17.39
C LYS A 95 -26.07 19.83 16.71
N MET A 96 -26.66 19.66 15.52
CA MET A 96 -27.15 20.70 14.59
C MET A 96 -26.08 21.65 14.05
N ALA A 97 -25.18 22.14 14.90
CA ALA A 97 -24.03 22.96 14.52
C ALA A 97 -22.90 22.77 15.54
N VAL A 98 -21.67 22.77 15.05
CA VAL A 98 -20.46 22.70 15.88
C VAL A 98 -19.41 23.67 15.34
N ALA A 99 -18.40 23.97 16.14
CA ALA A 99 -17.26 24.76 15.67
C ALA A 99 -16.46 23.96 14.63
N ALA A 100 -15.87 24.64 13.63
CA ALA A 100 -15.03 23.99 12.63
C ALA A 100 -13.86 23.22 13.27
N GLU A 101 -13.23 23.79 14.31
CA GLU A 101 -12.15 23.16 15.08
C GLU A 101 -12.56 21.82 15.71
N GLU A 102 -13.84 21.65 16.04
CA GLU A 102 -14.34 20.40 16.62
C GLU A 102 -14.44 19.29 15.56
N LEU A 103 -14.84 19.65 14.33
CA LEU A 103 -14.83 18.72 13.21
C LEU A 103 -13.40 18.36 12.78
N GLU A 104 -12.47 19.31 12.86
CA GLU A 104 -11.05 19.06 12.59
C GLU A 104 -10.47 18.03 13.58
N LYS A 105 -10.83 18.09 14.86
CA LYS A 105 -10.42 17.07 15.84
C LYS A 105 -10.95 15.69 15.50
N LEU A 106 -12.18 15.60 14.97
CA LEU A 106 -12.76 14.34 14.52
C LEU A 106 -12.02 13.80 13.29
N ASP A 107 -11.64 14.67 12.34
CA ASP A 107 -10.79 14.29 11.21
C ASP A 107 -9.45 13.72 11.67
N THR A 108 -8.81 14.39 12.62
CA THR A 108 -7.54 13.93 13.18
C THR A 108 -7.67 12.56 13.83
N LEU A 109 -8.73 12.32 14.61
CA LEU A 109 -8.98 11.02 15.23
C LEU A 109 -9.23 9.91 14.18
N ASN A 110 -9.98 10.22 13.13
CA ASN A 110 -10.23 9.29 12.04
C ASN A 110 -8.95 8.94 11.30
N LYS A 111 -8.09 9.91 10.99
CA LYS A 111 -6.76 9.65 10.40
C LYS A 111 -5.90 8.73 11.25
N VAL A 112 -5.86 8.96 12.57
CA VAL A 112 -5.13 8.09 13.49
C VAL A 112 -5.72 6.67 13.50
N SER A 113 -7.05 6.56 13.48
CA SER A 113 -7.74 5.26 13.45
C SER A 113 -7.48 4.50 12.15
N ASP A 114 -7.55 5.19 11.01
CA ASP A 114 -7.25 4.63 9.69
C ASP A 114 -5.82 4.10 9.66
N LYS A 115 -4.86 4.88 10.20
CA LYS A 115 -3.47 4.46 10.30
C LYS A 115 -3.27 3.18 11.12
N PHE A 116 -3.98 3.04 12.24
CA PHE A 116 -3.94 1.81 13.03
C PHE A 116 -4.57 0.61 12.30
N MET A 117 -5.59 0.85 11.47
CA MET A 117 -6.20 -0.21 10.65
C MET A 117 -5.25 -0.64 9.53
N GLU A 118 -4.50 0.29 8.94
CA GLU A 118 -3.49 0.02 7.90
C GLU A 118 -2.30 -0.80 8.41
N MET A 119 -1.97 -0.72 9.70
CA MET A 119 -0.84 -1.46 10.27
C MET A 119 -1.03 -2.98 10.29
N ASP A 120 -2.25 -3.50 10.08
CA ASP A 120 -2.59 -4.94 9.92
C ASP A 120 -1.78 -5.95 10.78
N GLY A 121 -1.55 -5.63 12.06
CA GLY A 121 -0.79 -6.47 13.00
C GLY A 121 0.50 -5.87 13.52
N ASP A 122 1.06 -4.86 12.86
CA ASP A 122 2.31 -4.19 13.24
C ASP A 122 2.14 -3.16 14.38
N VAL A 123 0.95 -3.08 14.97
CA VAL A 123 0.63 -2.16 16.06
C VAL A 123 1.57 -2.34 17.24
N GLU A 124 1.89 -3.59 17.61
CA GLU A 124 2.83 -3.87 18.72
C GLU A 124 4.24 -3.37 18.42
N TYR A 125 4.69 -3.52 17.17
CA TYR A 125 5.99 -2.99 16.75
C TYR A 125 6.00 -1.47 16.79
N PHE A 126 4.94 -0.83 16.29
CA PHE A 126 4.83 0.62 16.30
C PHE A 126 4.71 1.19 17.71
N GLU A 127 4.00 0.53 18.63
CA GLU A 127 3.96 0.89 20.05
C GLU A 127 5.36 0.85 20.67
N ARG A 128 6.16 -0.18 20.37
CA ARG A 128 7.57 -0.25 20.79
C ARG A 128 8.39 0.89 20.21
N LEU A 129 8.23 1.21 18.92
CA LEU A 129 8.94 2.33 18.29
C LEU A 129 8.62 3.68 18.98
N MET A 130 7.34 3.95 19.25
CA MET A 130 6.93 5.14 19.99
C MET A 130 7.51 5.18 21.41
N ASP A 131 7.70 4.03 22.03
CA ASP A 131 8.29 3.91 23.37
C ASP A 131 9.76 4.39 23.39
N HIS A 132 10.49 4.32 22.27
CA HIS A 132 11.83 4.90 22.11
C HIS A 132 11.81 6.40 21.81
N ILE A 133 10.69 6.95 21.32
CA ILE A 133 10.56 8.35 20.86
C ILE A 133 9.53 9.08 21.72
N ASN A 134 10.00 9.83 22.70
CA ASN A 134 9.12 10.53 23.63
C ASN A 134 8.39 11.72 22.97
N HIS A 135 7.16 12.00 23.42
CA HIS A 135 6.42 13.25 23.13
C HIS A 135 6.08 13.58 21.66
N LEU A 136 5.51 12.63 20.92
CA LEU A 136 5.02 12.86 19.56
C LEU A 136 3.77 13.75 19.52
N THR A 137 3.78 14.75 18.64
CA THR A 137 2.55 15.38 18.13
C THR A 137 1.82 14.42 17.18
N ILE A 138 0.57 14.73 16.83
CA ILE A 138 -0.21 13.83 15.96
C ILE A 138 0.38 13.77 14.55
N ASP A 139 0.89 14.87 14.02
CA ASP A 139 1.54 14.88 12.71
C ASP A 139 2.85 14.05 12.72
N GLU A 140 3.61 14.11 13.82
CA GLU A 140 4.82 13.30 14.00
C GLU A 140 4.48 11.82 14.20
N PHE A 141 3.39 11.49 14.90
CA PHE A 141 2.86 10.14 15.02
C PHE A 141 2.55 9.55 13.64
N LEU A 142 1.79 10.29 12.80
CA LEU A 142 1.41 9.82 11.47
C LEU A 142 2.63 9.65 10.58
N LEU A 143 3.56 10.60 10.65
CA LEU A 143 4.81 10.54 9.89
C LEU A 143 5.69 9.35 10.31
N LEU A 144 5.80 9.09 11.61
CA LEU A 144 6.56 7.96 12.14
C LEU A 144 5.91 6.64 11.72
N ALA A 145 4.57 6.55 11.78
CA ALA A 145 3.82 5.39 11.33
C ALA A 145 4.06 5.08 9.83
N ASP A 146 4.09 6.11 8.99
CA ASP A 146 4.37 5.99 7.55
C ASP A 146 5.81 5.57 7.22
N SER A 147 6.71 5.57 8.21
CA SER A 147 8.14 5.28 8.04
C SER A 147 8.66 4.25 9.05
N MET A 148 7.77 3.51 9.73
CA MET A 148 8.17 2.60 10.80
C MET A 148 9.07 1.45 10.31
N TYR A 149 8.94 1.06 9.03
CA TYR A 149 9.78 0.05 8.38
C TYR A 149 11.25 0.49 8.22
N GLU A 150 11.55 1.79 8.36
CA GLU A 150 12.92 2.31 8.31
C GLU A 150 13.68 2.11 9.62
N PHE A 151 13.01 1.60 10.68
CA PHE A 151 13.60 1.44 12.01
C PHE A 151 13.89 -0.03 12.32
N GLU A 152 14.85 -0.24 13.21
CA GLU A 152 15.16 -1.51 13.84
C GLU A 152 15.33 -1.30 15.36
N LEU A 153 14.67 -2.13 16.16
CA LEU A 153 14.54 -1.94 17.61
C LEU A 153 15.24 -3.07 18.38
N PHE A 154 16.17 -2.69 19.26
CA PHE A 154 16.91 -3.59 20.14
C PHE A 154 16.59 -3.27 21.61
N ASP A 155 15.47 -3.80 22.09
CA ASP A 155 14.98 -3.51 23.44
C ASP A 155 15.88 -4.08 24.53
N GLY A 156 16.01 -3.34 25.64
CA GLY A 156 16.80 -3.75 26.80
C GLY A 156 18.32 -3.59 26.65
N ILE A 157 18.81 -3.20 25.48
CA ILE A 157 20.23 -2.91 25.21
C ILE A 157 20.58 -1.53 25.78
N LYS A 158 21.50 -1.48 26.76
CA LYS A 158 21.77 -0.27 27.57
C LYS A 158 23.14 0.33 27.36
N ASP A 159 24.04 -0.44 26.76
CA ASP A 159 25.40 -0.01 26.52
C ASP A 159 26.01 -0.72 25.31
N VAL A 160 27.15 -0.20 24.87
CA VAL A 160 27.83 -0.64 23.64
C VAL A 160 28.28 -2.11 23.72
N GLU A 161 28.63 -2.60 24.90
CA GLU A 161 29.06 -3.98 25.08
C GLU A 161 27.88 -4.94 24.99
N SER A 162 26.75 -4.60 25.61
CA SER A 162 25.50 -5.36 25.48
C SER A 162 24.99 -5.38 24.04
N TYR A 163 25.11 -4.26 23.31
CA TYR A 163 24.75 -4.22 21.88
C TYR A 163 25.66 -5.14 21.05
N GLY A 164 26.98 -5.01 21.22
CA GLY A 164 27.92 -5.87 20.51
C GLY A 164 27.78 -7.35 20.85
N ARG A 165 27.40 -7.68 22.09
CA ARG A 165 27.05 -9.03 22.52
C ARG A 165 25.82 -9.53 21.79
N TYR A 166 24.71 -8.81 21.86
CA TYR A 166 23.48 -9.16 21.16
C TYR A 166 23.73 -9.44 19.67
N MET A 167 24.45 -8.55 18.99
CA MET A 167 24.75 -8.67 17.56
C MET A 167 25.63 -9.89 17.20
N ILE A 168 26.43 -10.40 18.14
CA ILE A 168 27.27 -11.57 17.90
C ILE A 168 26.56 -12.86 18.31
N SER A 169 25.89 -12.86 19.46
CA SER A 169 25.35 -14.09 20.08
C SER A 169 23.87 -14.35 19.83
N GLU A 170 23.08 -13.30 19.56
CA GLU A 170 21.60 -13.40 19.59
C GLU A 170 20.94 -12.95 18.28
N SER A 171 21.54 -12.05 17.51
CA SER A 171 20.92 -11.51 16.28
C SER A 171 20.79 -12.52 15.14
N GLY A 172 21.41 -13.71 15.26
CA GLY A 172 21.48 -14.70 14.17
C GLY A 172 22.50 -14.36 13.07
N HIS A 173 23.26 -13.27 13.21
CA HIS A 173 24.23 -12.85 12.20
C HIS A 173 25.47 -13.72 12.11
N PHE A 174 25.82 -14.39 13.20
CA PHE A 174 27.01 -15.20 13.31
C PHE A 174 26.66 -16.57 13.89
N GLU A 175 27.36 -17.60 13.41
CA GLU A 175 27.44 -18.85 14.15
C GLU A 175 28.29 -18.60 15.40
N TYR A 176 27.63 -18.41 16.53
CA TYR A 176 28.26 -18.13 17.80
C TYR A 176 28.45 -19.42 18.61
N ASP A 177 29.66 -19.61 19.14
CA ASP A 177 30.01 -20.67 20.08
C ASP A 177 30.32 -20.03 21.44
N ASP A 178 29.53 -20.38 22.46
CA ASP A 178 29.69 -19.89 23.84
C ASP A 178 31.11 -20.11 24.39
N ASN A 179 31.83 -21.14 23.91
CA ASN A 179 33.21 -21.41 24.33
C ASN A 179 34.21 -20.33 23.87
N LEU A 180 33.81 -19.47 22.91
CA LEU A 180 34.63 -18.38 22.40
C LEU A 180 34.39 -17.06 23.14
N GLU A 181 33.45 -17.00 24.10
CA GLU A 181 33.04 -15.75 24.75
C GLU A 181 34.23 -14.93 25.29
N GLU A 182 35.14 -15.57 26.01
CA GLU A 182 36.31 -14.90 26.62
C GLU A 182 37.31 -14.34 25.59
N TYR A 183 37.19 -14.72 24.32
CA TYR A 183 38.08 -14.30 23.22
C TYR A 183 37.46 -13.19 22.36
N ILE A 184 36.19 -12.85 22.56
CA ILE A 184 35.46 -11.87 21.74
C ILE A 184 35.41 -10.52 22.46
N ASP A 185 35.88 -9.48 21.77
CA ASP A 185 35.77 -8.10 22.23
C ASP A 185 34.43 -7.50 21.78
N PHE A 186 33.35 -7.85 22.49
CA PHE A 186 31.99 -7.40 22.19
C PHE A 186 31.89 -5.87 22.18
N LYS A 187 32.54 -5.21 23.14
CA LYS A 187 32.53 -3.75 23.24
C LYS A 187 33.15 -3.10 22.01
N ARG A 188 34.30 -3.59 21.54
CA ARG A 188 34.93 -3.05 20.34
C ARG A 188 34.09 -3.31 19.09
N TYR A 189 33.49 -4.50 18.97
CA TYR A 189 32.57 -4.79 17.87
C TYR A 189 31.39 -3.81 17.87
N GLY A 190 30.72 -3.65 19.03
CA GLY A 190 29.60 -2.71 19.17
C GLY A 190 30.00 -1.27 18.83
N GLN A 191 31.17 -0.80 19.27
CA GLN A 191 31.67 0.54 18.93
C GLN A 191 31.85 0.73 17.42
N ILE A 192 32.38 -0.28 16.72
CA ILE A 192 32.56 -0.22 15.27
C ILE A 192 31.21 -0.26 14.57
N LYS A 193 30.28 -1.12 15.02
CA LYS A 193 28.94 -1.24 14.43
C LYS A 193 28.18 0.08 14.54
N MET A 194 28.08 0.64 15.75
CA MET A 194 27.44 1.93 16.00
C MET A 194 28.05 3.10 15.22
N ALA A 195 29.36 3.05 14.94
CA ALA A 195 30.04 4.10 14.18
C ALA A 195 29.73 4.07 12.67
N ASN A 196 29.14 2.99 12.17
CA ASN A 196 28.82 2.79 10.76
C ASN A 196 27.30 2.72 10.49
N GLU A 197 26.46 3.14 11.45
CA GLU A 197 25.01 3.16 11.31
C GLU A 197 24.41 4.39 11.98
N LEU A 198 23.16 4.72 11.66
CA LEU A 198 22.43 5.81 12.30
C LEU A 198 21.62 5.28 13.47
N GLY A 199 22.30 5.03 14.60
CA GLY A 199 21.65 4.51 15.79
C GLY A 199 21.92 5.31 17.06
N ALA A 200 21.06 5.12 18.05
CA ALA A 200 21.13 5.79 19.33
C ALA A 200 20.56 4.95 20.47
N PHE A 201 21.02 5.22 21.70
CA PHE A 201 20.41 4.69 22.91
C PHE A 201 19.21 5.53 23.32
N SER A 202 18.11 4.85 23.66
CA SER A 202 16.95 5.40 24.35
C SER A 202 16.88 4.85 25.79
N ASP A 203 15.85 5.22 26.54
CA ASP A 203 15.55 4.61 27.83
C ASP A 203 15.00 3.16 27.71
N LYS A 204 14.55 2.76 26.52
CA LYS A 204 14.01 1.43 26.23
C LYS A 204 15.03 0.47 25.63
N GLY A 205 16.05 0.96 24.95
CA GLY A 205 17.05 0.11 24.32
C GLY A 205 17.97 0.86 23.36
N TYR A 206 18.39 0.17 22.31
CA TYR A 206 19.09 0.76 21.18
C TYR A 206 18.17 0.74 19.95
N ILE A 207 18.18 1.81 19.17
CA ILE A 207 17.36 1.97 17.97
C ILE A 207 18.26 2.37 16.81
N VAL A 208 18.01 1.78 15.64
CA VAL A 208 18.72 2.10 14.39
C VAL A 208 17.72 2.58 13.36
N TYR A 209 18.10 3.63 12.63
CA TYR A 209 17.35 4.19 11.52
C TYR A 209 18.12 3.93 10.22
N HIS A 210 17.49 3.25 9.27
CA HIS A 210 18.09 2.92 7.97
C HIS A 210 17.63 3.86 6.85
N GLY A 211 16.66 4.74 7.10
CA GLY A 211 16.02 5.57 6.07
C GLY A 211 16.73 6.89 5.75
N TYR A 212 16.10 7.68 4.87
CA TYR A 212 16.55 9.03 4.47
C TYR A 212 15.42 10.08 4.48
N ASN A 213 14.28 9.77 5.10
CA ASN A 213 13.12 10.64 5.16
C ASN A 213 13.42 11.91 5.97
N GLN A 214 13.81 12.98 5.27
CA GLN A 214 14.18 14.27 5.88
C GLN A 214 13.07 14.88 6.75
N LYS A 215 11.81 14.48 6.56
CA LYS A 215 10.71 14.96 7.41
C LYS A 215 10.86 14.47 8.86
N LEU A 216 11.53 13.33 9.08
CA LEU A 216 11.82 12.78 10.40
C LEU A 216 13.02 13.47 11.08
N SER A 217 13.77 14.32 10.38
CA SER A 217 15.04 14.86 10.90
C SER A 217 14.89 15.57 12.25
N ASN A 218 13.83 16.34 12.45
CA ASN A 218 13.60 17.03 13.73
C ASN A 218 13.28 16.03 14.85
N ILE A 219 12.39 15.07 14.57
CA ILE A 219 12.00 14.03 15.54
C ILE A 219 13.23 13.24 16.00
N LEU A 220 14.04 12.79 15.05
CA LEU A 220 15.21 11.95 15.32
C LEU A 220 16.35 12.72 15.99
N SER A 221 16.63 13.95 15.56
CA SER A 221 17.68 14.77 16.19
C SER A 221 17.30 15.21 17.61
N GLU A 222 16.05 15.62 17.85
CA GLU A 222 15.62 16.10 19.16
C GLU A 222 15.43 14.98 20.19
N ASN A 223 14.92 13.81 19.77
CA ASN A 223 14.65 12.71 20.69
C ASN A 223 15.82 11.73 20.85
N LEU A 224 16.56 11.48 19.78
CA LEU A 224 17.57 10.41 19.73
C LEU A 224 18.98 10.93 19.42
N GLY A 225 19.12 12.20 19.03
CA GLY A 225 20.41 12.73 18.57
C GLY A 225 20.89 12.12 17.25
N ILE A 226 19.99 11.52 16.47
CA ILE A 226 20.29 10.96 15.16
C ILE A 226 20.17 12.06 14.12
N GLU A 227 21.25 12.28 13.37
CA GLU A 227 21.33 13.29 12.31
C GLU A 227 21.23 12.59 10.95
N ILE A 228 20.11 12.81 10.24
CA ILE A 228 19.90 12.22 8.91
C ILE A 228 20.84 12.91 7.91
N PRO A 229 21.63 12.16 7.11
CA PRO A 229 22.44 12.74 6.05
C PRO A 229 21.62 13.58 5.08
N LYS A 230 22.11 14.77 4.72
CA LYS A 230 21.41 15.71 3.80
C LYS A 230 21.37 15.23 2.35
N THR A 231 22.32 14.38 1.98
CA THR A 231 22.46 13.82 0.64
C THR A 231 22.32 12.32 0.73
N LYS A 232 21.37 11.77 -0.02
CA LYS A 232 21.20 10.35 -0.20
C LYS A 232 22.05 9.90 -1.39
N GLU A 233 23.02 9.02 -1.14
CA GLU A 233 23.67 8.28 -2.21
C GLU A 233 22.80 7.07 -2.53
N GLN A 234 21.98 7.18 -3.58
CA GLN A 234 21.11 6.09 -3.97
C GLN A 234 21.94 4.97 -4.58
N LYS A 235 21.95 3.81 -3.93
CA LYS A 235 22.60 2.60 -4.42
C LYS A 235 21.55 1.70 -5.08
N THR A 236 21.88 1.14 -6.24
CA THR A 236 20.99 0.20 -6.93
C THR A 236 21.68 -1.16 -7.01
N MET A 237 20.93 -2.21 -6.68
CA MET A 237 21.35 -3.60 -6.85
C MET A 237 20.37 -4.31 -7.79
N LYS A 238 20.89 -5.15 -8.68
CA LYS A 238 20.08 -5.95 -9.60
C LYS A 238 20.27 -7.43 -9.30
N LEU A 239 19.15 -8.14 -9.20
CA LEU A 239 19.11 -9.59 -9.06
C LEU A 239 18.43 -10.18 -10.28
N TYR A 240 19.15 -11.02 -11.02
CA TYR A 240 18.73 -11.63 -12.27
C TYR A 240 18.18 -13.03 -12.03
N MET A 241 17.12 -13.37 -12.77
CA MET A 241 16.49 -14.68 -12.77
C MET A 241 16.06 -15.09 -14.19
N PRO A 242 16.07 -16.39 -14.53
CA PRO A 242 15.54 -16.87 -15.80
C PRO A 242 14.04 -16.59 -15.95
N LEU A 243 13.61 -16.33 -17.19
CA LEU A 243 12.19 -16.23 -17.54
C LEU A 243 11.74 -17.49 -18.25
N THR A 244 10.46 -17.81 -18.11
CA THR A 244 9.79 -18.77 -18.98
C THR A 244 8.66 -18.07 -19.72
N VAL A 245 8.71 -18.08 -21.05
CA VAL A 245 7.69 -17.44 -21.89
C VAL A 245 6.95 -18.51 -22.68
N ARG A 246 5.63 -18.48 -22.58
CA ARG A 246 4.75 -19.48 -23.18
C ARG A 246 3.74 -18.85 -24.10
N THR A 247 3.40 -19.55 -25.18
CA THR A 247 2.26 -19.24 -26.04
C THR A 247 1.35 -20.44 -26.16
N TYR A 248 0.06 -20.19 -26.33
CA TYR A 248 -0.92 -21.20 -26.71
C TYR A 248 -1.32 -21.05 -28.18
N GLU A 249 -0.73 -20.11 -28.93
CA GLU A 249 -1.06 -19.88 -30.33
C GLU A 249 0.12 -20.24 -31.24
N VAL A 250 -0.18 -20.94 -32.32
CA VAL A 250 0.78 -21.24 -33.38
C VAL A 250 0.17 -21.00 -34.75
N GLU A 251 0.99 -20.55 -35.70
CA GLU A 251 0.59 -20.45 -37.10
C GLU A 251 0.71 -21.83 -37.78
N ASN A 252 -0.39 -22.33 -38.37
CA ASN A 252 -0.37 -23.58 -39.11
C ASN A 252 0.19 -23.42 -40.54
N ASP A 253 0.39 -24.53 -41.26
CA ASP A 253 0.93 -24.57 -42.63
C ASP A 253 0.15 -23.74 -43.67
N TYR A 254 -1.04 -23.24 -43.32
CA TYR A 254 -1.91 -22.42 -44.16
C TYR A 254 -1.96 -20.95 -43.73
N GLY A 255 -1.20 -20.55 -42.71
CA GLY A 255 -1.15 -19.17 -42.21
C GLY A 255 -2.30 -18.79 -41.28
N PHE A 256 -2.98 -19.76 -40.67
CA PHE A 256 -4.04 -19.50 -39.69
C PHE A 256 -3.54 -19.79 -38.27
N SER A 257 -3.89 -18.92 -37.31
CA SER A 257 -3.65 -19.17 -35.88
C SER A 257 -4.48 -20.36 -35.39
N GLU A 258 -3.83 -21.29 -34.71
CA GLU A 258 -4.41 -22.46 -34.06
C GLU A 258 -4.04 -22.45 -32.57
N SER A 259 -5.05 -22.67 -31.72
CA SER A 259 -4.83 -22.77 -30.27
C SER A 259 -4.37 -24.17 -29.87
N LEU A 260 -3.30 -24.25 -29.09
CA LEU A 260 -2.77 -25.45 -28.49
C LEU A 260 -3.47 -25.77 -27.17
N ASN A 261 -3.57 -27.07 -26.86
CA ASN A 261 -4.03 -27.52 -25.53
C ASN A 261 -2.91 -27.45 -24.47
N GLU A 262 -1.65 -27.51 -24.91
CA GLU A 262 -0.46 -27.44 -24.06
C GLU A 262 0.39 -26.26 -24.51
N PRO A 263 0.95 -25.46 -23.59
CA PRO A 263 1.73 -24.30 -23.96
C PRO A 263 3.03 -24.68 -24.66
N LEU A 264 3.42 -23.91 -25.66
CA LEU A 264 4.73 -23.95 -26.29
C LEU A 264 5.64 -22.91 -25.61
N GLU A 265 6.82 -23.33 -25.18
CA GLU A 265 7.85 -22.43 -24.66
C GLU A 265 8.62 -21.77 -25.80
N LEU A 266 8.72 -20.44 -25.77
CA LEU A 266 9.42 -19.65 -26.79
C LEU A 266 10.91 -19.54 -26.48
N GLY A 267 11.74 -19.51 -27.52
CA GLY A 267 13.19 -19.34 -27.36
C GLY A 267 13.59 -17.87 -27.12
N ASN A 268 14.72 -17.65 -26.43
CA ASN A 268 15.24 -16.30 -26.12
C ASN A 268 15.33 -15.36 -27.34
N TYR A 269 15.70 -15.88 -28.52
CA TYR A 269 15.82 -15.08 -29.74
C TYR A 269 14.46 -14.52 -30.21
N GLU A 270 13.38 -15.29 -30.04
CA GLU A 270 12.03 -14.88 -30.42
C GLU A 270 11.53 -13.82 -29.44
N ILE A 271 11.78 -14.02 -28.14
CA ILE A 271 11.30 -13.15 -27.07
C ILE A 271 12.00 -11.78 -27.09
N ALA A 272 13.27 -11.71 -27.51
CA ALA A 272 14.04 -10.47 -27.53
C ALA A 272 13.40 -9.35 -28.36
N SER A 273 12.55 -9.69 -29.34
CA SER A 273 11.83 -8.71 -30.17
C SER A 273 10.63 -8.07 -29.45
N TYR A 274 10.18 -8.66 -28.34
CA TYR A 274 8.99 -8.23 -27.59
C TYR A 274 9.32 -7.56 -26.25
N ILE A 275 10.58 -7.16 -26.04
CA ILE A 275 11.01 -6.56 -24.77
C ILE A 275 10.18 -5.33 -24.41
N ASP A 276 9.80 -4.51 -25.39
CA ASP A 276 9.02 -3.30 -25.18
C ASP A 276 7.59 -3.63 -24.72
N GLU A 277 6.92 -4.59 -25.36
CA GLU A 277 5.60 -5.07 -24.97
C GLU A 277 5.59 -5.68 -23.56
N ILE A 278 6.68 -6.34 -23.17
CA ILE A 278 6.87 -6.93 -21.85
C ILE A 278 7.04 -5.83 -20.80
N LEU A 279 7.89 -4.84 -21.06
CA LEU A 279 8.07 -3.69 -20.18
C LEU A 279 6.76 -2.91 -20.00
N ASP A 280 6.01 -2.70 -21.08
CA ASP A 280 4.69 -2.06 -21.05
C ASP A 280 3.66 -2.88 -20.25
N ALA A 281 3.73 -4.22 -20.27
CA ALA A 281 2.90 -5.07 -19.42
C ALA A 281 3.27 -4.93 -17.94
N ILE A 282 4.56 -4.95 -17.62
CA ILE A 282 5.07 -4.77 -16.25
C ILE A 282 4.66 -3.42 -15.68
N GLU A 283 4.75 -2.34 -16.46
CA GLU A 283 4.35 -1.00 -16.01
C GLU A 283 2.85 -0.90 -15.75
N ARG A 284 2.01 -1.51 -16.60
CA ARG A 284 0.55 -1.52 -16.44
C ARG A 284 0.07 -2.28 -15.21
N ASP A 285 0.84 -3.25 -14.74
CA ASP A 285 0.49 -4.09 -13.61
C ASP A 285 0.87 -3.50 -12.24
N ARG A 286 1.51 -2.32 -12.22
CA ARG A 286 1.84 -1.61 -10.98
C ARG A 286 0.58 -1.15 -10.26
N LEU A 287 0.47 -1.50 -8.97
CA LEU A 287 -0.64 -1.08 -8.13
C LEU A 287 -0.37 0.27 -7.46
N PRO A 288 -1.42 1.06 -7.12
CA PRO A 288 -1.24 2.34 -6.43
C PRO A 288 -0.47 2.24 -5.11
N ASP A 289 -0.64 1.14 -4.37
CA ASP A 289 0.01 0.95 -3.07
C ASP A 289 1.51 0.62 -3.20
N GLU A 290 1.96 0.20 -4.38
CA GLU A 290 3.35 -0.14 -4.68
C GLU A 290 4.19 1.08 -5.10
N ILE A 291 3.59 2.27 -5.24
CA ILE A 291 4.28 3.46 -5.78
C ILE A 291 5.52 3.85 -4.95
N HIS A 292 5.47 3.70 -3.63
CA HIS A 292 6.54 4.15 -2.73
C HIS A 292 7.58 3.07 -2.44
N ARG A 293 7.13 1.85 -2.14
CA ARG A 293 7.97 0.73 -1.70
C ARG A 293 8.19 -0.32 -2.79
N GLY A 294 7.57 -0.19 -3.95
CA GLY A 294 7.46 -1.31 -4.89
C GLY A 294 6.88 -2.53 -4.19
N LEU A 295 7.45 -3.68 -4.46
CA LEU A 295 7.06 -4.94 -3.83
C LEU A 295 7.59 -5.12 -2.39
N MET A 296 8.45 -4.21 -1.90
CA MET A 296 8.74 -4.15 -0.45
C MET A 296 7.52 -3.75 0.38
N HIS A 297 6.43 -3.30 -0.26
CA HIS A 297 5.15 -3.08 0.42
C HIS A 297 4.64 -4.37 1.10
N TYR A 298 4.92 -5.53 0.52
CA TYR A 298 4.49 -6.83 1.04
C TYR A 298 5.54 -7.49 1.97
N TYR A 299 6.58 -6.75 2.36
CA TYR A 299 7.62 -7.25 3.26
C TYR A 299 7.29 -6.87 4.72
N ASN A 300 6.74 -7.84 5.45
CA ASN A 300 6.18 -7.61 6.78
C ASN A 300 7.15 -7.89 7.95
N GLU A 301 8.42 -8.21 7.66
CA GLU A 301 9.39 -8.51 8.71
C GLU A 301 9.98 -7.21 9.27
N HIS A 302 10.12 -7.12 10.60
CA HIS A 302 10.73 -5.96 11.27
C HIS A 302 12.23 -6.19 11.51
N ASP A 303 13.00 -6.18 10.42
CA ASP A 303 14.44 -6.41 10.46
C ASP A 303 15.21 -5.37 9.64
N SER A 304 16.53 -5.51 9.61
CA SER A 304 17.40 -4.63 8.84
C SER A 304 17.14 -4.66 7.34
N VAL A 305 16.64 -5.76 6.75
CA VAL A 305 16.32 -5.82 5.31
C VAL A 305 15.21 -4.83 4.98
N ASN A 306 14.17 -4.74 5.82
CA ASN A 306 13.04 -3.85 5.59
C ASN A 306 13.46 -2.37 5.49
N GLY A 307 14.39 -1.95 6.36
CA GLY A 307 14.93 -0.59 6.37
C GLY A 307 15.99 -0.33 5.31
N LYS A 308 16.86 -1.31 5.02
CA LYS A 308 17.97 -1.15 4.06
C LYS A 308 17.52 -1.25 2.60
N VAL A 309 16.50 -2.04 2.29
CA VAL A 309 15.90 -2.09 0.95
C VAL A 309 14.76 -1.09 0.92
N GLU A 310 14.97 0.07 0.28
CA GLU A 310 13.94 1.10 0.18
C GLU A 310 12.76 0.64 -0.67
N LYS A 311 13.05 0.02 -1.81
CA LYS A 311 12.05 -0.55 -2.70
C LYS A 311 12.68 -1.57 -3.63
N TYR A 312 11.87 -2.45 -4.18
CA TYR A 312 12.26 -3.21 -5.36
C TYR A 312 11.09 -3.41 -6.31
N GLU A 313 11.43 -3.54 -7.59
CA GLU A 313 10.47 -3.67 -8.68
C GLU A 313 10.99 -4.74 -9.67
N PHE A 314 10.09 -5.54 -10.22
CA PHE A 314 10.45 -6.43 -11.33
C PHE A 314 10.54 -5.66 -12.65
N SER A 315 11.41 -6.13 -13.52
CA SER A 315 11.62 -5.66 -14.89
C SER A 315 12.26 -6.79 -15.70
N VAL A 316 12.55 -6.55 -16.96
CA VAL A 316 13.36 -7.46 -17.81
C VAL A 316 14.56 -6.73 -18.41
N GLU A 317 15.66 -7.45 -18.62
CA GLU A 317 16.88 -6.93 -19.24
C GLU A 317 17.55 -7.97 -20.14
N MET A 318 18.12 -7.52 -21.27
CA MET A 318 18.97 -8.37 -22.09
C MET A 318 20.37 -8.47 -21.46
N VAL A 319 20.80 -9.70 -21.19
CA VAL A 319 22.15 -10.02 -20.72
C VAL A 319 22.80 -10.96 -21.73
N GLY A 320 23.69 -10.39 -22.57
CA GLY A 320 24.18 -11.11 -23.75
C GLY A 320 23.05 -11.32 -24.76
N ASP A 321 22.76 -12.58 -25.10
CA ASP A 321 21.71 -12.97 -26.05
C ASP A 321 20.46 -13.55 -25.35
N GLU A 322 20.36 -13.41 -24.02
CA GLU A 322 19.25 -13.95 -23.22
C GLU A 322 18.48 -12.81 -22.55
N LEU A 323 17.14 -12.88 -22.62
CA LEU A 323 16.26 -11.99 -21.86
C LEU A 323 16.07 -12.58 -20.46
N LEU A 324 16.45 -11.83 -19.43
CA LEU A 324 16.31 -12.24 -18.04
C LEU A 324 15.32 -11.35 -17.31
N GLY A 325 14.64 -11.91 -16.33
CA GLY A 325 13.92 -11.16 -15.32
C GLY A 325 14.92 -10.51 -14.39
N VAL A 326 14.64 -9.28 -13.97
CA VAL A 326 15.48 -8.57 -13.02
C VAL A 326 14.61 -7.96 -11.92
N ALA A 327 14.99 -8.20 -10.68
CA ALA A 327 14.52 -7.40 -9.55
C ALA A 327 15.51 -6.25 -9.35
N ILE A 328 15.03 -5.02 -9.50
CA ILE A 328 15.82 -3.79 -9.33
C ILE A 328 15.55 -3.25 -7.93
N LEU A 329 16.54 -3.40 -7.04
CA LEU A 329 16.48 -2.96 -5.66
C LEU A 329 17.10 -1.57 -5.54
N THR A 330 16.40 -0.65 -4.90
CA THR A 330 16.96 0.60 -4.38
C THR A 330 17.34 0.41 -2.93
N LEU A 331 18.60 0.68 -2.59
CA LEU A 331 19.17 0.43 -1.28
C LEU A 331 19.48 1.75 -0.56
N ASN A 332 19.11 1.78 0.71
CA ASN A 332 19.51 2.80 1.67
C ASN A 332 20.90 2.51 2.28
N ASP A 333 21.26 1.23 2.41
CA ASP A 333 22.57 0.79 2.90
C ASP A 333 22.96 -0.57 2.29
N ASP A 334 24.21 -0.98 2.46
CA ASP A 334 24.73 -2.25 1.95
C ASP A 334 24.13 -3.45 2.70
N LEU A 335 23.83 -4.49 1.93
CA LEU A 335 23.34 -5.77 2.45
C LEU A 335 24.52 -6.70 2.77
N THR A 336 24.47 -7.30 3.95
CA THR A 336 25.28 -8.47 4.30
C THR A 336 24.84 -9.69 3.49
N MET A 337 25.67 -10.74 3.47
CA MET A 337 25.32 -11.98 2.76
C MET A 337 24.00 -12.59 3.25
N GLN A 338 23.72 -12.56 4.56
CA GLN A 338 22.47 -13.09 5.10
C GLN A 338 21.25 -12.24 4.74
N GLU A 339 21.37 -10.91 4.82
CA GLU A 339 20.33 -9.98 4.37
C GLU A 339 20.04 -10.17 2.88
N LEU A 340 21.07 -10.35 2.06
CA LEU A 340 20.95 -10.66 0.64
C LEU A 340 20.21 -11.97 0.38
N GLU A 341 20.53 -13.04 1.12
CA GLU A 341 19.81 -14.31 0.98
C GLU A 341 18.36 -14.20 1.47
N LYS A 342 18.09 -13.42 2.52
CA LYS A 342 16.73 -13.18 3.01
C LYS A 342 15.89 -12.43 1.96
N ILE A 343 16.41 -11.36 1.36
CA ILE A 343 15.68 -10.63 0.31
C ILE A 343 15.54 -11.48 -0.97
N LYS A 344 16.56 -12.27 -1.36
CA LYS A 344 16.42 -13.25 -2.46
C LYS A 344 15.30 -14.24 -2.20
N GLY A 345 15.16 -14.74 -0.97
CA GLY A 345 14.06 -15.62 -0.57
C GLY A 345 12.68 -14.97 -0.72
N ASN A 346 12.54 -13.73 -0.26
CA ASN A 346 11.30 -12.96 -0.43
C ASN A 346 10.98 -12.71 -1.92
N ILE A 347 11.95 -12.25 -2.71
CA ILE A 347 11.79 -12.03 -4.16
C ILE A 347 11.43 -13.34 -4.87
N THR A 348 12.04 -14.46 -4.48
CA THR A 348 11.69 -15.79 -5.02
C THR A 348 10.23 -16.12 -4.75
N GLY A 349 9.75 -15.92 -3.52
CA GLY A 349 8.34 -16.11 -3.18
C GLY A 349 7.42 -15.22 -4.01
N GLN A 350 7.81 -13.96 -4.24
CA GLN A 350 7.04 -13.02 -5.05
C GLN A 350 7.09 -13.30 -6.55
N ALA A 351 8.13 -13.97 -7.04
CA ALA A 351 8.22 -14.42 -8.43
C ALA A 351 7.44 -15.72 -8.66
N SER A 352 7.41 -16.64 -7.67
CA SER A 352 6.77 -17.96 -7.81
C SER A 352 5.28 -17.98 -7.55
N ASP A 353 4.82 -17.05 -6.72
CA ASP A 353 3.44 -16.88 -6.26
C ASP A 353 3.12 -15.37 -6.41
N GLY A 354 2.29 -14.79 -5.55
CA GLY A 354 2.17 -13.35 -5.36
C GLY A 354 2.09 -12.54 -6.66
N TRP A 355 3.01 -11.61 -6.84
CA TRP A 355 3.06 -10.77 -8.05
C TRP A 355 3.30 -11.61 -9.32
N GLY A 356 4.25 -12.54 -9.28
CA GLY A 356 4.67 -13.33 -10.45
C GLY A 356 3.59 -14.28 -10.95
N GLU A 357 2.85 -14.93 -10.06
CA GLU A 357 1.69 -15.75 -10.45
C GLU A 357 0.61 -14.89 -11.10
N GLY A 358 0.32 -13.72 -10.52
CA GLY A 358 -0.65 -12.78 -11.07
C GLY A 358 -0.25 -12.26 -12.45
N PHE A 359 1.04 -12.01 -12.66
CA PHE A 359 1.61 -11.57 -13.93
C PHE A 359 1.55 -12.68 -14.99
N GLU A 360 1.90 -13.92 -14.64
CA GLU A 360 1.87 -15.08 -15.55
C GLU A 360 0.47 -15.39 -16.08
N GLN A 361 -0.59 -15.06 -15.32
CA GLN A 361 -1.98 -15.31 -15.72
C GLN A 361 -2.54 -14.29 -16.73
N ARG A 362 -1.80 -13.24 -17.07
CA ARG A 362 -2.26 -12.15 -17.94
C ARG A 362 -1.61 -12.26 -19.32
N GLU A 363 -2.44 -12.21 -20.35
CA GLU A 363 -1.95 -12.24 -21.73
C GLU A 363 -1.24 -10.94 -22.13
N ILE A 364 -0.08 -11.07 -22.77
CA ILE A 364 0.62 -9.98 -23.45
C ILE A 364 0.43 -10.18 -24.94
N LYS A 365 -0.23 -9.21 -25.58
CA LYS A 365 -0.57 -9.29 -27.01
C LYS A 365 0.65 -8.96 -27.86
N THR A 366 1.04 -9.89 -28.73
CA THR A 366 2.13 -9.70 -29.70
C THR A 366 1.65 -10.01 -31.12
N ASP A 367 2.52 -9.86 -32.12
CA ASP A 367 2.21 -10.20 -33.51
C ASP A 367 2.23 -11.72 -33.78
N ILE A 368 2.85 -12.52 -32.91
CA ILE A 368 2.85 -14.00 -32.95
C ILE A 368 1.74 -14.64 -32.09
N GLY A 369 0.86 -13.81 -31.52
CA GLY A 369 -0.21 -14.23 -30.63
C GLY A 369 -0.01 -13.76 -29.19
N ASP A 370 -0.81 -14.30 -28.29
CA ASP A 370 -0.75 -13.96 -26.87
C ASP A 370 0.37 -14.76 -26.18
N ILE A 371 1.27 -14.05 -25.50
CA ILE A 371 2.34 -14.66 -24.69
C ILE A 371 2.08 -14.46 -23.20
N TYR A 372 2.57 -15.40 -22.40
CA TYR A 372 2.47 -15.42 -20.93
C TYR A 372 3.87 -15.59 -20.36
N ILE A 373 4.21 -14.78 -19.34
CA ILE A 373 5.57 -14.70 -18.81
C ILE A 373 5.59 -15.09 -17.35
N SER A 374 6.44 -16.07 -17.03
CA SER A 374 6.74 -16.43 -15.66
C SER A 374 8.16 -16.01 -15.29
N PHE A 375 8.29 -15.33 -14.16
CA PHE A 375 9.59 -15.00 -13.54
C PHE A 375 10.16 -16.17 -12.73
N TRP A 376 9.42 -17.28 -12.66
CA TRP A 376 9.78 -18.44 -11.87
C TRP A 376 9.51 -19.75 -12.60
N ASN A 377 10.33 -20.76 -12.34
CA ASN A 377 10.01 -22.12 -12.73
C ASN A 377 10.52 -23.13 -11.70
N SER A 378 9.87 -24.29 -11.65
CA SER A 378 10.25 -25.39 -10.73
C SER A 378 11.46 -26.21 -11.20
N GLY A 379 12.10 -25.79 -12.29
CA GLY A 379 13.29 -26.41 -12.86
C GLY A 379 14.51 -26.26 -11.96
N LYS A 380 15.51 -27.10 -12.22
CA LYS A 380 16.79 -27.06 -11.46
C LYS A 380 17.72 -25.95 -11.93
N ASP A 381 17.38 -25.34 -13.04
CA ASP A 381 18.06 -24.28 -13.75
C ASP A 381 17.60 -22.88 -13.30
N TRP A 382 16.50 -22.78 -12.53
CA TRP A 382 16.09 -21.52 -11.95
C TRP A 382 17.07 -21.04 -10.86
N PHE A 383 17.40 -19.76 -10.87
CA PHE A 383 18.25 -19.10 -9.89
C PHE A 383 17.85 -17.64 -9.71
N ILE A 384 18.32 -17.04 -8.62
CA ILE A 384 18.36 -15.59 -8.42
C ILE A 384 19.77 -15.19 -8.03
N LYS A 385 20.41 -14.34 -8.84
CA LYS A 385 21.82 -13.96 -8.68
C LYS A 385 22.04 -12.48 -8.93
N SER A 386 22.91 -11.87 -8.15
CA SER A 386 23.43 -10.54 -8.39
C SER A 386 24.22 -10.46 -9.70
N ALA A 387 24.39 -9.23 -10.20
CA ALA A 387 25.28 -8.96 -11.34
C ALA A 387 26.69 -9.53 -11.11
N GLU A 388 27.22 -9.41 -9.89
CA GLU A 388 28.54 -9.92 -9.51
C GLU A 388 28.61 -11.44 -9.57
N GLU A 389 27.61 -12.15 -9.01
CA GLU A 389 27.52 -13.61 -9.05
C GLU A 389 27.37 -14.16 -10.49
N MET A 390 26.77 -13.36 -11.38
CA MET A 390 26.65 -13.65 -12.81
C MET A 390 27.90 -13.28 -13.62
N GLY A 391 28.84 -12.51 -13.04
CA GLY A 391 29.99 -11.96 -13.76
C GLY A 391 29.63 -10.92 -14.82
N ILE A 392 28.49 -10.23 -14.66
CA ILE A 392 28.01 -9.20 -15.59
C ILE A 392 28.81 -7.91 -15.35
N THR A 393 29.40 -7.37 -16.42
CA THR A 393 29.98 -6.03 -16.43
C THR A 393 29.03 -5.04 -17.11
N GLU A 394 29.01 -3.76 -16.70
CA GLU A 394 28.06 -2.74 -17.21
C GLU A 394 27.98 -2.66 -18.76
N ASN A 395 29.04 -3.05 -19.47
CA ASN A 395 29.06 -3.06 -20.94
C ASN A 395 28.24 -4.20 -21.60
N GLN A 396 27.62 -5.09 -20.82
CA GLN A 396 26.89 -6.27 -21.32
C GLN A 396 25.36 -6.14 -21.19
N ILE A 397 24.87 -5.00 -20.69
CA ILE A 397 23.44 -4.74 -20.49
C ILE A 397 22.96 -3.79 -21.60
N MET A 398 21.93 -4.19 -22.35
CA MET A 398 21.24 -3.35 -23.34
C MET A 398 19.77 -3.19 -22.94
N GLY A 399 19.24 -1.97 -23.01
CA GLY A 399 17.80 -1.71 -22.85
C GLY A 399 17.32 -1.28 -21.45
N GLY A 400 18.19 -0.88 -20.53
CA GLY A 400 17.73 -0.35 -19.23
C GLY A 400 17.02 1.01 -19.36
N ILE A 401 15.78 1.09 -18.86
CA ILE A 401 15.12 2.39 -18.58
C ILE A 401 16.01 3.15 -17.60
N LYS A 402 16.41 4.36 -17.98
CA LYS A 402 17.05 5.30 -17.05
C LYS A 402 15.97 5.82 -16.12
N PHE A 403 16.00 5.37 -14.87
CA PHE A 403 15.30 6.06 -13.80
C PHE A 403 16.06 7.38 -13.55
N GLU A 404 15.52 8.49 -14.05
CA GLU A 404 15.93 9.85 -13.65
C GLU A 404 15.28 10.25 -12.32
#